data_AF-A0A4Q3Z092-F1
#
_entry.id   AF-A0A4Q3Z092-F1
#
_cell.length_a   1.000
_cell.length_b   1.000
_cell.length_c   1.000
_cell.angle_alpha   90.00
_cell.angle_beta   90.00
_cell.angle_gamma   90.00
#
_symmetry.space_group_name_H-M   'P 1'
#
loop_
_entity.id
_entity.type
_entity.pdbx_description
1 polymer ?
#
loop_
_entity_poly.entity_id
_entity_poly.type
_entity_poly.pdbx_seq_one_letter_code
_entity_poly.pdbx_strand_id
1 'polypeptide(L)'
;MLLGAAVLPGAAAAAPLASTPNSDADLIALCARHSALFDAASTSPIIFDKCPAWEAYVVSRDAIHDALPATLAGMRAKALVAKIEARNLDGSEEPANTAAAHMAWDLVNDLVRLTGGAA
;
A
#
# COMPACT_ATOMS: atom_id res chain seq x y z
N MET A 1 8.10 67.49 -5.60
CA MET A 1 8.15 66.67 -4.36
C MET A 1 7.56 65.30 -4.67
N LEU A 2 8.39 64.28 -4.41
CA LEU A 2 8.23 62.81 -4.35
C LEU A 2 7.00 62.06 -4.92
N LEU A 3 7.36 61.03 -5.70
CA LEU A 3 6.59 59.88 -6.20
C LEU A 3 5.95 59.04 -5.08
N GLY A 4 4.89 58.31 -5.42
CA GLY A 4 4.35 57.22 -4.59
C GLY A 4 3.54 56.22 -5.40
N ALA A 5 4.19 55.43 -6.26
CA ALA A 5 3.58 54.27 -6.90
C ALA A 5 3.43 53.15 -5.87
N ALA A 6 2.19 52.77 -5.55
CA ALA A 6 1.91 51.61 -4.70
C ALA A 6 2.02 50.34 -5.55
N VAL A 7 3.11 49.61 -5.37
CA VAL A 7 3.34 48.26 -5.92
C VAL A 7 2.48 47.27 -5.13
N LEU A 8 1.59 46.54 -5.82
CA LEU A 8 0.87 45.41 -5.24
C LEU A 8 1.84 44.23 -5.05
N PRO A 9 1.89 43.56 -3.87
CA PRO A 9 2.68 42.36 -3.69
C PRO A 9 2.07 41.19 -4.48
N GLY A 10 2.92 40.53 -5.26
CA GLY A 10 2.57 39.34 -6.03
C GLY A 10 2.02 38.22 -5.15
N ALA A 11 0.96 37.57 -5.64
CA ALA A 11 0.44 36.34 -5.07
C ALA A 11 1.55 35.29 -5.04
N ALA A 12 1.97 34.91 -3.84
CA ALA A 12 2.84 33.77 -3.64
C ALA A 12 2.09 32.53 -4.15
N ALA A 13 2.57 31.94 -5.25
CA ALA A 13 2.14 30.62 -5.66
C ALA A 13 2.38 29.66 -4.49
N ALA A 14 1.32 29.03 -4.01
CA ALA A 14 1.41 27.98 -3.01
C ALA A 14 2.35 26.91 -3.55
N ALA A 15 3.50 26.73 -2.88
CA ALA A 15 4.38 25.61 -3.17
C ALA A 15 3.55 24.33 -3.04
N PRO A 16 3.65 23.37 -3.99
CA PRO A 16 3.04 22.07 -3.79
C PRO A 16 3.60 21.51 -2.48
N LEU A 17 2.71 21.11 -1.58
CA LEU A 17 3.07 20.33 -0.40
C LEU A 17 3.88 19.14 -0.91
N ALA A 18 5.17 19.16 -0.65
CA ALA A 18 6.03 18.02 -0.91
C ALA A 18 5.45 16.86 -0.10
N SER A 19 4.82 15.91 -0.81
CA SER A 19 4.36 14.66 -0.23
C SER A 19 5.52 14.05 0.53
N THR A 20 5.28 13.78 1.80
CA THR A 20 6.28 13.60 2.85
C THR A 20 7.28 12.48 2.56
N PRO A 21 8.54 12.57 3.03
CA PRO A 21 9.65 11.64 2.72
C PRO A 21 9.51 10.19 3.23
N ASN A 22 8.32 9.72 3.60
CA ASN A 22 8.12 8.43 4.28
C ASN A 22 7.01 7.54 3.69
N SER A 23 6.53 7.82 2.46
CA SER A 23 5.37 7.11 1.89
C SER A 23 5.48 5.58 1.92
N ASP A 24 6.69 5.05 1.67
CA ASP A 24 6.89 3.61 1.56
C ASP A 24 7.39 2.97 2.86
N ALA A 25 7.93 3.74 3.80
CA ALA A 25 8.44 3.18 5.06
C ALA A 25 7.30 2.55 5.87
N ASP A 26 6.17 3.24 5.96
CA ASP A 26 4.98 2.74 6.65
C ASP A 26 4.36 1.55 5.93
N LEU A 27 4.31 1.59 4.59
CA LEU A 27 3.87 0.47 3.75
C LEU A 27 4.75 -0.76 3.95
N ILE A 28 6.07 -0.61 3.89
CA ILE A 28 7.03 -1.71 4.10
C ILE A 28 6.85 -2.31 5.50
N ALA A 29 6.71 -1.47 6.52
CA ALA A 29 6.47 -1.93 7.89
C ALA A 29 5.12 -2.66 8.02
N LEU A 30 4.08 -2.18 7.35
CA LEU A 30 2.77 -2.84 7.31
C LEU A 30 2.85 -4.21 6.61
N CYS A 31 3.46 -4.28 5.43
CA CYS A 31 3.68 -5.53 4.70
C CYS A 31 4.49 -6.55 5.54
N ALA A 32 5.51 -6.09 6.27
CA ALA A 32 6.30 -6.95 7.14
C ALA A 32 5.48 -7.54 8.30
N ARG A 33 4.53 -6.77 8.87
CA ARG A 33 3.63 -7.27 9.93
C ARG A 33 2.53 -8.19 9.40
N HIS A 34 2.09 -7.98 8.15
CA HIS A 34 0.97 -8.72 7.57
C HIS A 34 1.17 -10.24 7.62
N SER A 35 2.39 -10.76 7.42
CA SER A 35 2.64 -12.21 7.52
C SER A 35 2.21 -12.79 8.88
N ALA A 36 2.50 -12.09 9.98
CA ALA A 36 2.13 -12.55 11.32
C ALA A 36 0.61 -12.48 11.53
N LEU A 37 -0.06 -11.49 10.95
CA LEU A 37 -1.52 -11.36 10.99
C LEU A 37 -2.20 -12.47 10.17
N PHE A 38 -1.67 -12.77 8.99
CA PHE A 38 -2.13 -13.88 8.14
C PHE A 38 -2.02 -15.22 8.88
N ASP A 39 -0.88 -15.51 9.49
CA ASP A 39 -0.66 -16.76 10.23
C ASP A 39 -1.59 -16.86 11.45
N ALA A 40 -1.80 -15.75 12.18
CA ALA A 40 -2.72 -15.69 13.32
C ALA A 40 -4.19 -15.88 12.90
N ALA A 41 -4.59 -15.33 11.76
CA ALA A 41 -5.94 -15.51 11.22
C ALA A 41 -6.17 -16.94 10.70
N SER A 42 -5.18 -17.52 10.01
CA SER A 42 -5.26 -18.85 9.40
C SER A 42 -5.30 -20.00 10.40
N THR A 43 -4.82 -19.77 11.62
CA THR A 43 -4.78 -20.77 12.70
C THR A 43 -5.95 -20.65 13.69
N SER A 44 -6.85 -19.69 13.49
CA SER A 44 -7.96 -19.47 14.41
C SER A 44 -9.05 -20.54 14.27
N PRO A 45 -9.49 -21.19 15.36
CA PRO A 45 -10.61 -22.15 15.33
C PRO A 45 -12.00 -21.48 15.33
N ILE A 46 -12.04 -20.14 15.41
CA ILE A 46 -13.28 -19.36 15.51
C ILE A 46 -13.75 -18.99 14.10
N ILE A 47 -15.07 -18.94 13.89
CA ILE A 47 -15.68 -18.44 12.65
C ILE A 47 -15.07 -17.07 12.30
N PHE A 48 -14.54 -16.95 11.09
CA PHE A 48 -13.66 -15.87 10.65
C PHE A 48 -14.20 -14.47 11.01
N ASP A 49 -15.49 -14.21 10.80
CA ASP A 49 -16.15 -12.93 11.01
C ASP A 49 -16.31 -12.46 12.47
N LYS A 50 -15.95 -13.28 13.46
CA LYS A 50 -15.95 -12.91 14.90
C LYS A 50 -14.58 -13.01 15.55
N CYS A 51 -13.53 -13.26 14.77
CA CYS A 51 -12.18 -13.41 15.29
C CYS A 51 -11.42 -12.08 15.21
N PRO A 52 -10.92 -11.52 16.32
CA PRO A 52 -10.09 -10.31 16.28
C PRO A 52 -8.83 -10.46 15.41
N ALA A 53 -8.29 -11.68 15.29
CA ALA A 53 -7.16 -11.95 14.40
C ALA A 53 -7.54 -11.85 12.91
N TRP A 54 -8.75 -12.30 12.56
CA TRP A 54 -9.30 -12.14 11.21
C TRP A 54 -9.55 -10.67 10.88
N GLU A 55 -10.15 -9.91 11.81
CA GLU A 55 -10.36 -8.46 11.62
C GLU A 55 -9.04 -7.73 11.40
N ALA A 56 -8.03 -7.99 12.23
CA ALA A 56 -6.71 -7.38 12.08
C ALA A 56 -6.04 -7.78 10.74
N TYR A 57 -6.18 -9.04 10.32
CA TYR A 57 -5.75 -9.50 9.01
C TYR A 57 -6.44 -8.71 7.87
N VAL A 58 -7.78 -8.66 7.86
CA VAL A 58 -8.56 -7.95 6.83
C VAL A 58 -8.19 -6.48 6.75
N VAL A 59 -8.11 -5.78 7.89
CA VAL A 59 -7.70 -4.37 7.94
C VAL A 59 -6.31 -4.18 7.34
N SER A 60 -5.36 -5.05 7.67
CA SER A 60 -4.01 -4.95 7.10
C SER A 60 -3.97 -5.22 5.61
N ARG A 61 -4.74 -6.21 5.12
CA ARG A 61 -4.85 -6.57 3.71
C ARG A 61 -5.42 -5.40 2.90
N ASP A 62 -6.53 -4.84 3.36
CA ASP A 62 -7.23 -3.75 2.68
C ASP A 62 -6.34 -2.48 2.66
N ALA A 63 -5.66 -2.17 3.76
CA ALA A 63 -4.71 -1.06 3.80
C ALA A 63 -3.50 -1.27 2.86
N ILE A 64 -3.06 -2.50 2.63
CA ILE A 64 -1.99 -2.81 1.66
C ILE A 64 -2.49 -2.70 0.23
N HIS A 65 -3.72 -3.14 -0.04
CA HIS A 65 -4.38 -3.01 -1.34
C HIS A 65 -4.48 -1.53 -1.74
N ASP A 66 -4.99 -0.68 -0.83
CA ASP A 66 -5.20 0.75 -1.06
C ASP A 66 -3.89 1.57 -1.15
N ALA A 67 -2.77 1.02 -0.68
CA ALA A 67 -1.51 1.72 -0.66
C ALA A 67 -0.90 1.86 -2.06
N LEU A 68 -0.45 3.09 -2.38
CA LEU A 68 0.24 3.44 -3.63
C LEU A 68 1.75 3.56 -3.38
N PRO A 69 2.57 2.53 -3.66
CA PRO A 69 4.02 2.60 -3.47
C PRO A 69 4.65 3.68 -4.35
N ALA A 70 5.49 4.52 -3.78
CA ALA A 70 6.28 5.53 -4.51
C ALA A 70 7.60 4.97 -5.04
N THR A 71 8.00 3.77 -4.60
CA THR A 71 9.29 3.15 -4.95
C THR A 71 9.14 1.67 -5.31
N LEU A 72 10.15 1.12 -6.00
CA LEU A 72 10.26 -0.32 -6.23
C LEU A 72 10.39 -1.11 -4.92
N ALA A 73 10.90 -0.51 -3.84
CA ALA A 73 11.00 -1.18 -2.55
C ALA A 73 9.61 -1.39 -1.91
N GLY A 74 8.74 -0.37 -1.96
CA GLY A 74 7.34 -0.50 -1.54
C GLY A 74 6.58 -1.50 -2.39
N MET A 75 6.76 -1.45 -3.71
CA MET A 75 6.15 -2.42 -4.64
C MET A 75 6.62 -3.85 -4.37
N ARG A 76 7.92 -4.05 -4.11
CA ARG A 76 8.47 -5.36 -3.71
C ARG A 76 7.84 -5.84 -2.39
N ALA A 77 7.60 -4.96 -1.43
CA ALA A 77 6.95 -5.33 -0.18
C ALA A 77 5.51 -5.81 -0.42
N LYS A 78 4.71 -5.11 -1.25
CA LYS A 78 3.38 -5.56 -1.68
C LYS A 78 3.46 -6.92 -2.40
N ALA A 79 4.45 -7.12 -3.26
CA ALA A 79 4.62 -8.38 -3.98
C ALA A 79 4.86 -9.56 -3.04
N LEU A 80 5.65 -9.38 -1.98
CA LEU A 80 5.85 -10.41 -0.95
C LEU A 80 4.56 -10.73 -0.18
N VAL A 81 3.69 -9.74 0.04
CA VAL A 81 2.36 -9.98 0.63
C VAL A 81 1.47 -10.78 -0.31
N ALA A 82 1.43 -10.44 -1.60
CA ALA A 82 0.69 -11.24 -2.59
C ALA A 82 1.14 -12.71 -2.60
N LYS A 83 2.45 -12.97 -2.42
CA LYS A 83 2.97 -14.34 -2.26
C LYS A 83 2.45 -15.04 -1.00
N ILE A 84 2.33 -14.33 0.12
CA ILE A 84 1.77 -14.87 1.36
C ILE A 84 0.29 -15.21 1.16
N GLU A 85 -0.47 -14.31 0.52
CA GLU A 85 -1.90 -14.49 0.25
C GLU A 85 -2.20 -15.61 -0.76
N ALA A 86 -1.22 -16.00 -1.57
CA ALA A 86 -1.31 -17.13 -2.49
C ALA A 86 -0.89 -18.46 -1.83
N ARG A 87 -0.36 -18.44 -0.60
CA ARG A 87 0.27 -19.61 0.01
C ARG A 87 -0.76 -20.56 0.62
N ASN A 88 -0.76 -21.80 0.15
CA ASN A 88 -1.48 -22.91 0.77
C ASN A 88 -0.73 -23.46 2.01
N LEU A 89 -1.43 -24.24 2.83
CA LEU A 89 -0.85 -24.85 4.03
C LEU A 89 0.30 -25.84 3.73
N ASP A 90 0.32 -26.41 2.52
CA ASP A 90 1.40 -27.29 2.03
C ASP A 90 2.60 -26.50 1.46
N GLY A 91 2.54 -25.17 1.46
CA GLY A 91 3.56 -24.28 0.93
C GLY A 91 3.49 -24.03 -0.58
N SER A 92 2.55 -24.65 -1.30
CA SER A 92 2.30 -24.31 -2.71
C SER A 92 1.69 -22.91 -2.85
N GLU A 93 1.86 -22.30 -4.03
CA GLU A 93 1.29 -20.99 -4.36
C GLU A 93 0.14 -21.17 -5.36
N GLU A 94 -1.07 -20.77 -4.98
CA GLU A 94 -2.25 -20.71 -5.84
C GLU A 94 -2.94 -19.34 -5.68
N PRO A 95 -2.68 -18.40 -6.60
CA PRO A 95 -3.25 -17.06 -6.51
C PRO A 95 -4.73 -17.01 -6.95
N ALA A 96 -5.24 -18.02 -7.67
CA ALA A 96 -6.59 -17.97 -8.20
C ALA A 96 -7.64 -18.03 -7.07
N ASN A 97 -8.66 -17.17 -7.17
CA ASN A 97 -9.72 -17.04 -6.17
C ASN A 97 -9.25 -16.63 -4.76
N THR A 98 -8.07 -16.02 -4.64
CA THR A 98 -7.55 -15.44 -3.39
C THR A 98 -7.32 -13.94 -3.53
N ALA A 99 -6.99 -13.28 -2.42
CA ALA A 99 -6.60 -11.87 -2.43
C ALA A 99 -5.37 -11.59 -3.33
N ALA A 100 -4.50 -12.60 -3.51
CA ALA A 100 -3.32 -12.48 -4.35
C ALA A 100 -3.65 -12.17 -5.82
N ALA A 101 -4.79 -12.66 -6.35
CA ALA A 101 -5.21 -12.34 -7.72
C ALA A 101 -5.49 -10.84 -7.91
N HIS A 102 -6.10 -10.18 -6.93
CA HIS A 102 -6.34 -8.74 -6.96
C HIS A 102 -5.04 -7.96 -6.78
N MET A 103 -4.22 -8.36 -5.81
CA MET A 103 -2.93 -7.72 -5.57
C MET A 103 -1.97 -7.85 -6.76
N ALA A 104 -2.05 -8.93 -7.54
CA ALA A 104 -1.26 -9.07 -8.76
C ALA A 104 -1.58 -7.98 -9.78
N TRP A 105 -2.85 -7.59 -9.92
CA TRP A 105 -3.23 -6.46 -10.78
C TRP A 105 -2.76 -5.12 -10.23
N ASP A 106 -2.84 -4.90 -8.91
CA ASP A 106 -2.32 -3.68 -8.29
C ASP A 106 -0.82 -3.53 -8.56
N LEU A 107 -0.05 -4.62 -8.49
CA LEU A 107 1.39 -4.61 -8.75
C LEU A 107 1.73 -4.27 -10.20
N VAL A 108 0.93 -4.74 -11.16
CA VAL A 108 1.09 -4.38 -12.58
C VAL A 108 0.80 -2.90 -12.76
N ASN A 109 -0.28 -2.38 -12.17
CA ASN A 109 -0.64 -0.97 -12.27
C ASN A 109 0.40 -0.06 -11.59
N ASP A 110 0.90 -0.48 -10.42
CA ASP A 110 1.98 0.20 -9.70
C ASP A 110 3.26 0.26 -10.53
N LEU A 111 3.63 -0.84 -11.21
CA LEU A 111 4.79 -0.88 -12.09
C LEU A 111 4.63 0.07 -13.29
N VAL A 112 3.47 0.06 -13.95
CA VAL A 112 3.17 0.95 -15.08
C VAL A 112 3.27 2.41 -14.63
N ARG A 113 2.64 2.77 -13.51
CA ARG A 113 2.70 4.12 -12.93
C ARG A 113 4.13 4.55 -12.61
N LEU A 114 4.91 3.71 -11.93
CA LEU A 114 6.29 4.02 -11.52
C LEU A 114 7.25 4.17 -12.70
N THR A 115 6.95 3.55 -13.84
CA THR A 115 7.76 3.63 -15.06
C THR A 115 7.29 4.71 -16.03
N GLY A 116 6.28 5.51 -15.66
CA GLY A 116 5.77 6.63 -16.45
C GLY A 116 4.74 6.24 -17.53
N GLY A 117 4.17 5.03 -17.45
CA GLY A 117 3.01 4.66 -18.24
C GLY A 117 1.71 5.22 -17.66
N ALA A 118 0.69 5.42 -18.50
CA ALA A 118 -0.67 5.68 -18.02
C ALA A 118 -1.21 4.39 -17.38
N ALA A 119 -1.53 4.46 -16.08
CA ALA A 119 -2.16 3.39 -15.32
C ALA A 119 -3.64 3.23 -15.70
#